data_AF-A0A8T2MQ65-F1
#
_entry.id   AF-A0A8T2MQ65-F1
#
_cell.length_a   1.000
_cell.length_b   1.000
_cell.length_c   1.000
_cell.angle_alpha   90.00
_cell.angle_beta   90.00
_cell.angle_gamma   90.00
#
_symmetry.space_group_name_H-M   'P 1'
#
loop_
_entity.id
_entity.type
_entity.pdbx_description
1 polymer ?
#
loop_
_entity_poly.entity_id
_entity_poly.type
_entity_poly.pdbx_seq_one_letter_code
_entity_poly.pdbx_strand_id
1 'polypeptide(L)'
;MSGNIVCSVYSCCGAGTAADTEKTTDMLRSNITLQILSMGRNPRLIMACRILQDFLYRHRGQISAMLLLGGVDCTGPHIFTVGPYGSEDEAKQLVRDAITAGITNDLGSGSNVDLCVIRRDGVEYIRPFELGKYKYNKGTTSVVSEQTTKLQVDLVEETVQQMEVM
;
A
#
# COMPACT_ATOMS: atom_id res chain seq x y z
N MET A 1 -9.09 -5.55 2.30
CA MET A 1 -8.70 -4.61 1.24
C MET A 1 -8.40 -3.28 1.94
N SER A 2 -7.13 -3.00 2.26
CA SER A 2 -6.71 -1.67 2.74
C SER A 2 -5.47 -1.23 1.97
N GLY A 3 -5.44 0.07 1.66
CA GLY A 3 -4.61 0.68 0.63
C GLY A 3 -3.11 0.59 0.89
N ASN A 4 -2.40 -0.08 -0.01
CA ASN A 4 -1.01 0.24 -0.29
C ASN A 4 -1.00 1.02 -1.60
N ILE A 5 -0.64 2.29 -1.51
CA ILE A 5 -0.67 3.22 -2.64
C ILE A 5 0.63 3.13 -3.42
N VAL A 6 0.49 2.78 -4.71
CA VAL A 6 1.54 2.83 -5.73
C VAL A 6 1.61 4.24 -6.31
N CYS A 7 2.67 4.97 -5.96
CA CYS A 7 3.39 5.75 -6.95
C CYS A 7 4.60 4.90 -7.32
N SER A 8 4.96 4.77 -8.59
CA SER A 8 5.83 3.71 -9.16
C SER A 8 7.22 3.51 -8.51
N VAL A 9 7.60 4.30 -7.52
CA VAL A 9 8.87 4.26 -6.78
C VAL A 9 8.75 4.54 -5.27
N TYR A 10 7.53 4.70 -4.73
CA TYR A 10 7.26 5.05 -3.33
C TYR A 10 6.17 4.16 -2.74
N SER A 11 6.38 3.68 -1.51
CA SER A 11 5.37 2.98 -0.71
C SER A 11 5.31 3.60 0.68
N CYS A 12 4.10 3.75 1.20
CA CYS A 12 3.87 4.13 2.57
C CYS A 12 3.06 3.05 3.30
N CYS A 13 3.49 2.73 4.51
CA CYS A 13 2.78 1.82 5.41
C CYS A 13 2.34 2.63 6.63
N GLY A 14 1.10 2.44 7.08
CA GLY A 14 0.55 3.15 8.23
C GLY A 14 0.26 2.24 9.42
N ALA A 15 0.54 2.74 10.61
CA ALA A 15 0.10 2.19 11.90
C ALA A 15 -0.65 3.26 12.69
N GLY A 16 -1.52 2.84 13.61
CA GLY A 16 -2.41 3.73 14.36
C GLY A 16 -3.86 3.65 13.87
N THR A 17 -4.57 4.77 13.85
CA THR A 17 -5.98 4.81 13.44
C THR A 17 -6.09 4.52 11.94
N ALA A 18 -6.76 3.43 11.56
CA ALA A 18 -6.84 3.00 10.16
C ALA A 18 -7.44 4.06 9.21
N ALA A 19 -8.45 4.81 9.68
CA ALA A 19 -9.05 5.87 8.89
C ALA A 19 -8.07 7.03 8.64
N ASP A 20 -7.28 7.39 9.65
CA ASP A 20 -6.29 8.47 9.56
C ASP A 20 -5.16 8.09 8.61
N THR A 21 -4.65 6.86 8.71
CA THR A 21 -3.56 6.37 7.85
C THR A 21 -4.01 6.28 6.40
N GLU A 22 -5.21 5.77 6.13
CA GLU A 22 -5.77 5.68 4.77
C GLU A 22 -5.96 7.07 4.15
N LYS A 23 -6.60 8.00 4.86
CA LYS A 23 -6.85 9.35 4.34
C LYS A 23 -5.58 10.17 4.16
N THR A 24 -4.62 10.04 5.07
CA THR A 24 -3.33 10.73 4.96
C THR A 24 -2.54 10.19 3.76
N THR A 25 -2.61 8.88 3.52
CA THR A 25 -1.98 8.20 2.39
C THR A 25 -2.62 8.60 1.06
N ASP A 26 -3.95 8.69 0.98
CA ASP A 26 -4.69 9.17 -0.19
C ASP A 26 -4.38 10.63 -0.55
N MET A 27 -4.29 11.49 0.47
CA MET A 27 -3.89 12.89 0.29
C MET A 27 -2.46 12.98 -0.26
N LEU A 28 -1.52 12.23 0.33
CA LEU A 28 -0.14 12.19 -0.13
C LEU A 28 -0.07 11.71 -1.59
N ARG A 29 -0.82 10.66 -1.93
CA ARG A 29 -0.91 10.13 -3.30
C ARG A 29 -1.28 11.21 -4.30
N SER A 30 -2.33 11.97 -3.98
CA SER A 30 -2.88 13.00 -4.85
C SER A 30 -1.85 14.12 -5.08
N ASN A 31 -1.21 14.60 -4.01
CA ASN A 31 -0.19 15.65 -4.09
C ASN A 31 1.03 15.21 -4.91
N ILE A 32 1.54 13.99 -4.68
CA ILE A 32 2.68 13.44 -5.43
C ILE A 32 2.33 13.26 -6.90
N THR A 33 1.14 12.73 -7.21
CA THR A 33 0.68 12.51 -8.58
C THR A 33 0.57 13.84 -9.32
N LEU A 34 -0.01 14.87 -8.70
CA LEU A 34 -0.07 16.21 -9.26
C LEU A 34 1.34 16.78 -9.50
N GLN A 35 2.28 16.53 -8.60
CA GLN A 35 3.65 17.02 -8.74
C GLN A 35 4.40 16.33 -9.88
N ILE A 36 4.18 15.04 -10.10
CA ILE A 36 4.70 14.29 -11.25
C ILE A 36 4.14 14.88 -12.55
N LEU A 37 2.81 15.10 -12.60
CA LEU A 37 2.14 15.69 -13.77
C LEU A 37 2.63 17.12 -14.07
N SER A 38 2.86 17.92 -13.03
CA SER A 38 3.33 19.31 -13.18
C SER A 38 4.81 19.41 -13.56
N MET A 39 5.67 18.56 -12.99
CA MET A 39 7.13 18.67 -13.16
C MET A 39 7.68 17.77 -14.27
N GLY A 40 6.90 16.82 -14.78
CA GLY A 40 7.35 15.84 -15.77
C GLY A 40 8.46 14.91 -15.28
N ARG A 41 8.66 14.80 -13.95
CA ARG A 41 9.70 13.96 -13.32
C ARG A 41 9.23 13.41 -11.98
N ASN A 42 9.84 12.31 -11.56
CA ASN A 42 9.56 11.74 -10.24
C ASN A 42 10.09 12.65 -9.12
N PRO A 43 9.26 13.01 -8.12
CA PRO A 43 9.67 13.83 -6.98
C PRO A 43 10.63 13.05 -6.08
N ARG A 44 11.43 13.70 -5.24
CA ARG A 44 12.29 13.00 -4.26
C ARG A 44 11.49 12.54 -3.03
N LEU A 45 11.96 11.51 -2.33
CA LEU A 45 11.30 10.98 -1.13
C LEU A 45 11.19 12.04 -0.01
N ILE A 46 12.17 12.94 0.08
CA ILE A 46 12.17 14.05 1.04
C ILE A 46 10.98 15.01 0.84
N MET A 47 10.48 15.19 -0.39
CA MET A 47 9.30 16.04 -0.61
C MET A 47 8.04 15.38 -0.06
N ALA A 48 7.88 14.08 -0.28
CA ALA A 48 6.77 13.32 0.28
C ALA A 48 6.81 13.35 1.83
N CYS A 49 8.00 13.21 2.42
CA CYS A 49 8.20 13.32 3.86
C CYS A 49 7.77 14.71 4.37
N ARG A 50 8.19 15.78 3.69
CA ARG A 50 7.86 17.16 4.09
C ARG A 50 6.36 17.46 4.03
N ILE A 51 5.67 16.96 2.99
CA ILE A 51 4.21 17.09 2.85
C ILE A 51 3.50 16.43 4.04
N LEU A 52 3.92 15.21 4.41
CA LEU A 52 3.35 14.49 5.55
C LEU A 52 3.61 15.21 6.88
N GLN A 53 4.85 15.65 7.12
CA GLN A 53 5.23 16.36 8.34
C GLN A 53 4.38 17.62 8.54
N ASP A 54 4.31 18.46 7.50
CA ASP A 54 3.55 19.72 7.56
C ASP A 54 2.06 19.45 7.76
N PHE A 55 1.50 18.44 7.10
CA PHE A 55 0.11 18.03 7.30
C PHE A 55 -0.16 17.57 8.74
N LEU A 56 0.64 16.66 9.28
CA LEU A 56 0.46 16.13 10.64
C LEU A 56 0.72 17.19 11.72
N TYR A 57 1.75 18.02 11.53
CA TYR A 57 2.10 19.09 12.44
C TYR A 57 0.98 20.13 12.56
N ARG A 58 0.32 20.49 11.45
CA ARG A 58 -0.85 21.39 11.45
C ARG A 58 -2.00 20.88 12.31
N HIS A 59 -2.21 19.56 12.33
CA HIS A 59 -3.26 18.93 13.11
C HIS A 59 -2.84 18.66 14.56
N ARG A 60 -1.64 19.06 15.00
CA ARG A 60 -1.15 18.99 16.39
C ARG A 60 -1.40 17.64 17.08
N GLY A 61 -1.24 16.54 16.35
CA GLY A 61 -1.44 15.18 16.87
C GLY A 61 -2.90 14.73 16.99
N GLN A 62 -3.86 15.47 16.44
CA GLN A 62 -5.25 14.99 16.32
C GLN A 62 -5.38 13.81 15.34
N ILE A 63 -4.47 13.73 14.37
CA ILE A 63 -4.36 12.63 13.42
C ILE A 63 -3.33 11.66 13.98
N SER A 64 -3.78 10.48 14.42
CA SER A 64 -2.93 9.46 15.04
C SER A 64 -2.47 8.46 13.99
N ALA A 65 -1.58 8.93 13.11
CA ALA A 65 -0.97 8.12 12.06
C ALA A 65 0.55 8.07 12.26
N MET A 66 1.08 6.87 12.44
CA MET A 66 2.50 6.57 12.35
C MET A 66 2.76 6.03 10.95
N LEU A 67 3.58 6.71 10.15
CA LEU A 67 3.78 6.36 8.75
C LEU A 67 5.23 5.96 8.50
N LEU A 68 5.43 4.80 7.90
CA LEU A 68 6.70 4.41 7.30
C LEU A 68 6.67 4.79 5.83
N LEU A 69 7.55 5.68 5.41
CA LEU A 69 7.68 6.09 4.01
C LEU A 69 8.97 5.53 3.43
N GLY A 70 8.86 4.67 2.43
CA GLY A 70 10.00 4.06 1.76
C GLY A 70 9.97 4.30 0.26
N GLY A 71 11.14 4.43 -0.34
CA GLY A 71 11.24 4.41 -1.79
C GLY A 71 12.62 4.70 -2.32
N VAL A 72 12.71 4.74 -3.65
CA VAL A 72 13.98 4.88 -4.36
C VAL A 72 13.91 6.09 -5.26
N ASP A 73 14.79 7.06 -5.01
CA ASP A 73 14.94 8.24 -5.84
C ASP A 73 16.28 8.22 -6.61
N CYS A 74 16.65 9.34 -7.23
CA CYS A 74 17.91 9.46 -7.97
C CYS A 74 19.16 9.37 -7.08
N THR A 75 19.03 9.66 -5.78
CA THR A 75 20.11 9.56 -4.79
C THR A 75 20.27 8.12 -4.32
N GLY A 76 19.16 7.39 -4.18
CA GLY A 76 19.17 5.99 -3.80
C GLY A 76 17.94 5.57 -3.00
N PRO A 77 18.01 4.42 -2.31
CA PRO A 77 16.96 3.95 -1.43
C PRO A 77 16.98 4.70 -0.08
N HIS A 78 15.84 5.27 0.27
CA HIS A 78 15.62 5.97 1.53
C HIS A 78 14.38 5.42 2.23
N ILE A 79 14.42 5.40 3.57
CA ILE A 79 13.32 4.98 4.43
C ILE A 79 13.23 6.00 5.56
N PHE A 80 12.06 6.59 5.72
CA PHE A 80 11.75 7.56 6.77
C PHE A 80 10.60 7.05 7.63
N THR A 81 10.70 7.26 8.93
CA THR A 81 9.58 7.13 9.86
C THR A 81 9.03 8.51 10.17
N VAL A 82 7.74 8.71 9.96
CA VAL A 82 7.02 9.96 10.28
C VAL A 82 6.06 9.69 11.44
N GLY A 83 6.27 10.39 12.54
CA GLY A 83 5.41 10.31 13.72
C GLY A 83 4.17 11.21 13.63
N PRO A 84 3.16 10.99 14.50
CA PRO A 84 1.90 11.75 14.51
C PRO A 84 2.09 13.25 14.84
N TYR A 85 3.22 13.62 15.45
CA TYR A 85 3.59 15.00 15.73
C TYR A 85 4.48 15.64 14.64
N GLY A 86 4.70 14.93 13.52
CA GLY A 86 5.54 15.40 12.42
C GLY A 86 7.05 15.21 12.65
N SER A 87 7.46 14.39 13.61
CA SER A 87 8.87 13.97 13.77
C SER A 87 9.29 13.05 12.63
N GLU A 88 10.53 13.19 12.15
CA GLU A 88 11.14 12.37 11.11
C GLU A 88 12.42 11.72 11.62
N ASP A 89 12.58 10.41 11.39
CA ASP A 89 13.83 9.68 11.64
C ASP A 89 14.18 8.74 10.46
N GLU A 90 15.48 8.49 10.22
CA GLU A 90 15.94 7.52 9.23
C GLU A 90 16.09 6.12 9.88
N ALA A 91 15.24 5.16 9.50
CA ALA A 91 15.00 3.95 10.31
C ALA A 91 15.26 2.62 9.57
N LYS A 92 16.38 2.49 8.85
CA LYS A 92 16.64 1.29 8.03
C LYS A 92 16.82 -0.01 8.84
N GLN A 93 17.66 0.00 9.87
CA GLN A 93 17.95 -1.19 10.69
C GLN A 93 16.86 -1.45 11.73
N LEU A 94 16.29 -0.38 12.29
CA LEU A 94 15.25 -0.43 13.30
C LEU A 94 13.98 -1.14 12.79
N VAL A 95 13.58 -0.87 11.54
CA VAL A 95 12.36 -1.45 10.96
C VAL A 95 12.47 -2.96 10.80
N ARG A 96 13.64 -3.48 10.41
CA ARG A 96 13.86 -4.93 10.26
C ARG A 96 13.65 -5.65 11.59
N ASP A 97 14.36 -5.20 12.62
CA ASP A 97 14.36 -5.88 13.92
C ASP A 97 12.99 -5.72 14.62
N ALA A 98 12.31 -4.58 14.40
CA ALA A 98 10.97 -4.33 14.93
C ALA A 98 9.90 -5.24 14.33
N ILE A 99 9.93 -5.52 13.01
CA ILE A 99 8.95 -6.41 12.37
C ILE A 99 9.09 -7.85 12.90
N THR A 100 10.32 -8.36 12.99
CA THR A 100 10.56 -9.72 13.49
C THR A 100 10.14 -9.87 14.95
N ALA A 101 10.46 -8.88 15.80
CA ALA A 101 10.07 -8.92 17.20
C ALA A 101 8.55 -8.73 17.41
N GLY A 102 7.90 -7.89 16.58
CA GLY A 102 6.47 -7.60 16.69
C GLY A 102 5.58 -8.79 16.37
N ILE A 103 5.88 -9.55 15.31
CA ILE A 103 5.04 -10.69 14.90
C ILE A 103 4.99 -11.79 15.98
N THR A 104 6.09 -12.04 16.68
CA THR A 104 6.16 -13.15 17.64
C THR A 104 5.75 -12.78 19.06
N ASN A 105 5.76 -11.49 19.41
CA ASN A 105 5.64 -11.05 20.81
C ASN A 105 4.48 -10.07 21.06
N ASP A 106 3.75 -9.63 20.04
CA ASP A 106 2.60 -8.73 20.20
C ASP A 106 1.27 -9.43 19.85
N LEU A 107 0.27 -9.35 20.73
CA LEU A 107 -1.07 -9.91 20.52
C LEU A 107 -1.88 -9.12 19.47
N GLY A 108 -1.56 -7.83 19.29
CA GLY A 108 -2.19 -6.96 18.29
C GLY A 108 -1.66 -7.19 16.86
N SER A 109 -0.58 -7.97 16.73
CA SER A 109 0.11 -8.23 15.47
C SER A 109 0.02 -9.72 15.14
N GLY A 110 -0.35 -10.04 13.89
CA GLY A 110 -0.54 -11.43 13.43
C GLY A 110 -1.17 -11.48 12.04
N SER A 111 -1.47 -12.69 11.54
CA SER A 111 -1.84 -12.96 10.13
C SER A 111 -0.65 -12.99 9.17
N ASN A 112 -0.93 -13.01 7.87
CA ASN A 112 0.08 -13.13 6.84
C ASN A 112 0.99 -11.89 6.78
N VAL A 113 2.28 -12.12 6.53
CA VAL A 113 3.24 -11.06 6.23
C VAL A 113 3.17 -10.73 4.76
N ASP A 114 3.00 -9.45 4.45
CA ASP A 114 3.05 -8.90 3.09
C ASP A 114 4.39 -8.18 2.88
N LEU A 115 5.06 -8.44 1.75
CA LEU A 115 6.29 -7.73 1.39
C LEU A 115 6.07 -6.80 0.20
N CYS A 116 6.68 -5.62 0.28
CA CYS A 116 6.77 -4.64 -0.81
C CYS A 116 8.25 -4.41 -1.10
N VAL A 117 8.72 -4.85 -2.27
CA VAL A 117 10.10 -4.67 -2.73
C VAL A 117 10.10 -3.53 -3.75
N ILE A 118 10.79 -2.43 -3.41
CA ILE A 118 10.89 -1.24 -4.27
C ILE A 118 12.30 -1.18 -4.84
N ARG A 119 12.41 -1.19 -6.16
CA ARG A 119 13.66 -1.02 -6.91
C ARG A 119 13.54 0.16 -7.88
N ARG A 120 14.64 0.53 -8.53
CA ARG A 120 14.62 1.61 -9.54
C ARG A 120 13.79 1.23 -10.78
N ASP A 121 13.76 -0.04 -11.11
CA ASP A 121 13.14 -0.65 -12.28
C ASP A 121 11.68 -1.06 -12.04
N GLY A 122 11.22 -1.12 -10.79
CA GLY A 122 9.83 -1.42 -10.48
C GLY A 122 9.54 -1.71 -9.01
N VAL A 123 8.26 -2.01 -8.74
CA VAL A 123 7.75 -2.37 -7.42
C VAL A 123 7.09 -3.74 -7.50
N GLU A 124 7.45 -4.62 -6.57
CA GLU A 124 6.89 -5.96 -6.43
C GLU A 124 6.15 -6.09 -5.09
N TYR A 125 4.90 -6.53 -5.14
CA TYR A 125 4.08 -6.81 -3.95
C TYR A 125 3.89 -8.31 -3.82
N ILE A 126 4.39 -8.88 -2.73
CA ILE A 126 4.26 -10.31 -2.42
C ILE A 126 3.24 -10.42 -1.28
N ARG A 127 2.03 -10.87 -1.60
CA ARG A 127 0.92 -11.03 -0.64
C ARG A 127 0.19 -12.37 -0.84
N PRO A 128 0.24 -13.30 0.13
CA PRO A 128 1.09 -13.32 1.33
C PRO A 128 2.48 -13.91 1.03
N PHE A 129 3.51 -13.43 1.75
CA PHE A 129 4.87 -13.97 1.64
C PHE A 129 4.98 -15.39 2.21
N GLU A 130 4.24 -15.69 3.28
CA GLU A 130 4.10 -17.04 3.83
C GLU A 130 2.63 -17.44 3.87
N LEU A 131 2.31 -18.64 3.35
CA LEU A 131 0.96 -19.17 3.26
C LEU A 131 0.85 -20.47 4.06
N GLY A 132 -0.06 -20.49 5.04
CA GLY A 132 -0.50 -21.74 5.66
C GLY A 132 -1.27 -22.60 4.65
N LYS A 133 -0.91 -23.89 4.52
CA LYS A 133 -1.61 -24.83 3.62
C LYS A 133 -2.84 -25.42 4.31
N TYR A 134 -4.00 -24.79 4.12
CA TYR A 134 -5.30 -25.40 4.41
C TYR A 134 -6.12 -25.47 3.13
N LYS A 135 -5.97 -26.58 2.40
CA LYS A 135 -6.75 -26.86 1.18
C LYS A 135 -7.45 -28.19 1.36
N TYR A 136 -8.76 -28.14 1.53
CA TYR A 136 -9.60 -29.33 1.55
C TYR A 136 -10.06 -29.66 0.13
N ASN A 137 -10.26 -30.95 -0.15
CA ASN A 137 -10.80 -31.38 -1.43
C ASN A 137 -12.24 -30.89 -1.59
N LYS A 138 -12.68 -30.62 -2.82
CA LYS A 138 -14.09 -30.27 -3.08
C LYS A 138 -15.01 -31.37 -2.50
N GLY A 139 -16.08 -30.97 -1.82
CA GLY A 139 -17.04 -31.90 -1.20
C GLY A 139 -16.80 -32.20 0.29
N THR A 140 -15.79 -31.62 0.93
CA THR A 140 -15.58 -31.77 2.39
C THR A 140 -16.58 -31.00 3.26
N THR A 141 -17.37 -30.08 2.69
CA THR A 141 -18.38 -29.31 3.41
C THR A 141 -19.76 -29.75 2.97
N SER A 142 -20.62 -30.10 3.93
CA SER A 142 -22.03 -30.41 3.68
C SER A 142 -22.80 -29.14 3.29
N VAL A 143 -23.51 -29.19 2.16
CA VAL A 143 -24.36 -28.10 1.66
C VAL A 143 -25.81 -28.44 1.97
N VAL A 144 -26.50 -27.58 2.72
CA VAL A 144 -27.90 -27.78 3.14
C VAL A 144 -28.88 -27.42 2.03
N SER A 145 -28.59 -26.35 1.28
CA SER A 145 -29.32 -25.96 0.07
C SER A 145 -28.40 -25.18 -0.85
N GLU A 146 -28.57 -25.37 -2.15
CA GLU A 146 -27.86 -24.65 -3.20
C GLU A 146 -28.88 -24.10 -4.19
N GLN A 147 -28.79 -22.82 -4.50
CA GLN A 147 -29.64 -22.18 -5.51
C GLN A 147 -28.73 -21.49 -6.53
N THR A 148 -28.84 -21.90 -7.79
CA THR A 148 -28.08 -21.31 -8.90
C THR A 148 -29.02 -20.45 -9.73
N THR A 149 -28.76 -19.14 -9.77
CA THR A 149 -29.46 -18.21 -10.66
C THR A 149 -28.63 -18.03 -11.93
N LYS A 150 -29.11 -18.56 -13.05
CA LYS A 150 -28.48 -18.31 -14.35
C LYS A 150 -28.80 -16.89 -14.77
N LEU A 151 -27.76 -16.07 -14.96
CA LEU A 151 -27.89 -14.76 -15.59
C LEU A 151 -28.12 -14.99 -17.08
N GLN A 152 -29.28 -14.56 -17.59
CA GLN A 152 -29.49 -14.44 -19.04
C GLN A 152 -28.74 -13.19 -19.49
N VAL A 153 -27.66 -13.39 -20.24
CA VAL A 153 -26.96 -12.31 -20.91
C VAL A 153 -27.54 -12.26 -22.32
N ASP A 154 -28.43 -11.30 -22.57
CA ASP A 154 -28.86 -11.02 -23.93
C ASP A 154 -27.73 -10.29 -24.64
N LEU A 155 -27.27 -10.85 -25.77
CA LEU A 155 -26.29 -10.21 -26.63
C LEU A 155 -26.99 -9.05 -27.34
N VAL A 156 -26.95 -7.84 -26.75
CA VAL A 156 -27.67 -6.67 -27.28
C VAL A 156 -27.02 -6.15 -28.56
N GLU A 157 -25.70 -6.26 -28.70
CA GLU A 157 -24.99 -5.88 -29.92
C GLU A 157 -23.57 -6.47 -29.94
N GLU A 158 -23.14 -6.99 -31.09
CA GLU A 158 -21.76 -7.39 -31.35
C GLU A 158 -21.19 -6.44 -32.40
N THR A 159 -20.30 -5.54 -31.99
CA THR A 159 -19.58 -4.65 -32.90
C THR A 159 -18.18 -5.19 -33.15
N VAL A 160 -17.98 -5.80 -34.31
CA VAL A 160 -16.65 -6.20 -34.78
C VAL A 160 -15.94 -4.97 -35.32
N GLN A 161 -14.99 -4.42 -34.56
CA GLN A 161 -14.08 -3.39 -35.07
C GLN A 161 -12.90 -4.06 -35.76
N GLN A 162 -12.83 -3.90 -37.08
CA GLN A 162 -11.70 -4.34 -37.87
C GLN A 162 -10.55 -3.34 -37.68
N MET A 163 -9.47 -3.75 -37.00
CA MET A 163 -8.24 -2.97 -36.97
C MET A 163 -7.57 -3.10 -38.35
N GLU A 164 -7.59 -2.03 -39.13
CA GLU A 164 -6.65 -1.88 -40.23
C GLU A 164 -5.24 -1.71 -39.64
N VAL A 165 -4.37 -2.65 -39.97
CA VAL A 165 -2.94 -2.55 -39.69
C VAL A 165 -2.35 -1.68 -40.79
N MET A 166 -2.02 -0.43 -40.46
CA MET A 166 -1.12 0.41 -41.27
C MET A 166 0.33 0.16 -40.89
#